data_AF-A0A347VQE2-F1
#
_entry.id   AF-A0A347VQE2-F1
#
_cell.length_a   1.000
_cell.length_b   1.000
_cell.length_c   1.000
_cell.angle_alpha   90.00
_cell.angle_beta   90.00
_cell.angle_gamma   90.00
#
_symmetry.space_group_name_H-M   'P 1'
#
loop_
_entity.id
_entity.type
_entity.pdbx_description
1 polymer ?
#
loop_
_entity_poly.entity_id
_entity_poly.type
_entity_poly.pdbx_seq_one_letter_code
_entity_poly.pdbx_strand_id
1 'polypeptide(L)' 'MSKKDKIKENISIHKAFLMLFVTSIFGIVGYAMINMNKLENNQIWVGGIVIVALLAGSYFIHRKYKKLVDYLGDLE' A
#
# COMPACT_ATOMS: atom_id res chain seq x y z
N MET A 1 22.16 -7.00 15.67
CA MET A 1 20.98 -7.65 15.04
C MET A 1 21.43 -8.78 14.15
N SER A 2 20.81 -9.95 14.33
CA SER A 2 20.97 -11.09 13.43
C SER A 2 20.40 -10.76 12.04
N LYS A 3 20.88 -11.45 11.01
CA LYS A 3 20.31 -11.35 9.65
C LYS A 3 18.80 -11.65 9.66
N LYS A 4 18.35 -12.57 10.52
CA LYS A 4 16.93 -12.90 10.71
C LYS A 4 16.12 -11.72 11.27
N ASP A 5 16.66 -11.01 12.25
CA ASP A 5 15.99 -9.85 12.86
C ASP A 5 15.76 -8.73 11.83
N LYS A 6 16.75 -8.49 10.96
CA LYS A 6 16.64 -7.48 9.88
C LYS A 6 15.55 -7.85 8.87
N ILE A 7 15.39 -9.13 8.55
CA ILE A 7 14.35 -9.60 7.61
C ILE A 7 12.97 -9.45 8.25
N LYS A 8 12.81 -9.84 9.52
CA LYS A 8 11.54 -9.67 10.26
C LYS A 8 11.13 -8.20 10.37
N GLU A 9 12.09 -7.30 10.63
CA GLU A 9 11.84 -5.86 10.64
C GLU A 9 11.39 -5.37 9.26
N ASN A 10 12.07 -5.75 8.18
CA ASN A 10 11.68 -5.39 6.82
C ASN A 10 10.28 -5.89 6.46
N ILE A 11 9.92 -7.12 6.84
CA ILE A 11 8.57 -7.68 6.66
C ILE A 11 7.53 -6.82 7.39
N SER A 12 7.81 -6.42 8.62
CA SER A 12 6.94 -5.54 9.41
C SER A 12 6.73 -4.18 8.72
N ILE A 13 7.81 -3.58 8.23
CA ILE A 13 7.77 -2.32 7.49
C ILE A 13 6.92 -2.45 6.22
N HIS A 14 7.13 -3.51 5.43
CA HIS A 14 6.34 -3.74 4.21
C HIS A 14 4.85 -3.94 4.53
N LYS A 15 4.53 -4.66 5.62
CA LYS A 15 3.15 -4.82 6.09
C LYS A 15 2.53 -3.48 6.50
N ALA A 16 3.27 -2.62 7.19
CA ALA A 16 2.82 -1.28 7.56
C ALA A 16 2.52 -0.42 6.32
N PHE A 17 3.40 -0.43 5.32
CA PHE A 17 3.16 0.29 4.06
C PHE A 17 1.94 -0.22 3.30
N LEU A 18 1.72 -1.53 3.26
CA LEU A 18 0.50 -2.10 2.65
C LEU A 18 -0.76 -1.59 3.36
N MET A 19 -0.77 -1.57 4.69
CA MET A 19 -1.89 -1.03 5.47
C MET A 19 -2.10 0.48 5.22
N LEU A 20 -1.02 1.25 5.10
CA LEU A 20 -1.09 2.67 4.78
C LEU A 20 -1.72 2.91 3.40
N PHE A 21 -1.29 2.17 2.37
CA PHE A 21 -1.85 2.32 1.03
C PHE A 21 -3.34 1.96 0.97
N VAL A 22 -3.75 0.87 1.62
CA VAL A 22 -5.16 0.50 1.71
C VAL A 22 -5.96 1.60 2.43
N THR A 23 -5.46 2.10 3.56
CA THR A 23 -6.08 3.20 4.31
C THR A 23 -6.20 4.47 3.46
N SER A 24 -5.16 4.83 2.71
CA SER A 24 -5.18 5.99 1.81
C SER A 24 -6.20 5.85 0.70
N ILE A 25 -6.33 4.67 0.09
CA ILE A 25 -7.36 4.40 -0.93
C ILE A 25 -8.76 4.61 -0.33
N PHE A 26 -9.04 4.06 0.85
CA PHE A 26 -10.31 4.26 1.54
C PHE A 26 -10.55 5.74 1.91
N GLY A 27 -9.51 6.46 2.32
CA GLY A 27 -9.60 7.90 2.61
C GLY A 27 -10.01 8.72 1.38
N ILE A 28 -9.39 8.45 0.22
CA ILE A 28 -9.72 9.13 -1.05
C ILE A 28 -11.14 8.78 -1.49
N VAL A 29 -11.50 7.50 -1.48
CA VAL A 29 -12.84 7.03 -1.87
C VAL A 29 -13.90 7.60 -0.92
N GLY A 30 -13.67 7.56 0.39
CA GLY A 30 -14.60 8.12 1.38
C GLY A 30 -14.80 9.61 1.21
N TYR A 31 -13.72 10.37 1.01
CA TYR A 31 -13.81 11.80 0.70
C TYR A 31 -14.60 12.05 -0.59
N ALA A 32 -14.36 11.24 -1.62
CA ALA A 32 -15.05 11.35 -2.91
C ALA A 32 -16.55 11.09 -2.77
N MET A 33 -16.95 10.05 -2.02
CA MET A 33 -18.34 9.72 -1.77
C MET A 33 -19.08 10.82 -1.01
N ILE A 34 -18.45 11.38 0.04
CA ILE A 34 -19.05 12.45 0.86
C ILE A 34 -19.24 13.74 0.06
N ASN A 35 -18.33 14.03 -0.88
CA ASN A 35 -18.30 15.29 -1.63
C ASN A 35 -18.68 15.13 -3.11
N MET A 36 -19.39 14.06 -3.48
CA MET A 36 -19.65 13.71 -4.89
C MET A 36 -20.31 14.85 -5.68
N ASN A 37 -21.20 15.63 -5.06
CA ASN A 37 -21.89 16.76 -5.70
C ASN A 37 -21.05 18.04 -5.77
N LYS A 38 -19.89 18.08 -5.10
CA LYS A 38 -18.98 19.24 -5.03
C LYS A 38 -17.68 19.03 -5.80
N LEU A 39 -17.42 17.80 -6.22
CA LEU A 39 -16.20 17.45 -6.93
C LEU A 39 -16.29 17.86 -8.39
N GLU A 40 -15.31 18.63 -8.83
CA GLU A 40 -15.14 18.95 -10.24
C GLU A 40 -14.49 17.78 -10.99
N ASN A 41 -14.76 17.66 -12.30
CA ASN A 41 -14.20 16.59 -13.14
C ASN A 41 -12.68 16.45 -12.99
N ASN A 42 -11.95 17.56 -12.87
CA ASN A 42 -10.49 17.53 -12.70
C ASN A 42 -10.07 16.83 -11.39
N GLN A 43 -10.80 17.05 -10.30
CA GLN A 43 -10.51 16.42 -9.01
C GLN A 43 -10.81 14.92 -9.05
N ILE A 44 -11.85 14.51 -9.77
CA ILE A 44 -12.18 13.10 -9.99
C ILE A 44 -11.07 12.39 -10.77
N TRP A 45 -10.57 13.00 -11.86
CA TRP A 45 -9.47 12.46 -12.65
C TRP A 45 -8.18 12.32 -11.83
N VAL A 46 -7.81 13.36 -11.08
CA VAL A 46 -6.64 13.32 -10.19
C VAL A 46 -6.80 12.22 -9.13
N GLY A 47 -7.97 12.14 -8.49
CA GLY A 47 -8.28 11.08 -7.52
C GLY A 47 -8.15 9.68 -8.13
N GLY A 48 -8.65 9.48 -9.36
CA GLY A 48 -8.50 8.24 -10.11
C GLY A 48 -7.03 7.88 -10.37
N ILE A 49 -6.23 8.83 -10.84
CA ILE A 49 -4.79 8.63 -11.10
C ILE A 49 -4.05 8.27 -9.80
N VAL A 50 -4.34 8.96 -8.69
CA VAL A 50 -3.74 8.67 -7.40
C VAL A 50 -4.11 7.28 -6.91
N ILE A 51 -5.38 6.85 -7.05
CA ILE A 51 -5.80 5.50 -6.69
C ILE A 51 -5.04 4.45 -7.52
N VAL A 52 -4.90 4.66 -8.83
CA VAL A 52 -4.13 3.74 -9.70
C VAL A 52 -2.66 3.66 -9.26
N ALA A 53 -2.04 4.79 -8.93
CA ALA A 53 -0.66 4.83 -8.44
C ALA A 53 -0.51 4.09 -7.09
N LEU A 54 -1.46 4.27 -6.16
CA LEU A 54 -1.49 3.57 -4.88
C LEU A 54 -1.66 2.06 -5.05
N LEU A 55 -2.53 1.62 -5.97
CA LEU A 55 -2.71 0.20 -6.29
C LEU A 55 -1.44 -0.40 -6.90
N ALA A 56 -0.80 0.30 -7.83
CA ALA A 56 0.47 -0.13 -8.42
C ALA A 56 1.56 -0.23 -7.34
N GLY A 57 1.71 0.79 -6.50
CA GLY A 57 2.65 0.79 -5.37
C GLY A 57 2.39 -0.37 -4.41
N SER A 58 1.12 -0.61 -4.06
CA SER A 58 0.70 -1.74 -3.21
C SER A 58 1.09 -3.08 -3.83
N TYR A 59 0.86 -3.27 -5.13
CA TYR A 59 1.27 -4.48 -5.83
C TYR A 59 2.79 -4.71 -5.77
N PHE A 60 3.60 -3.68 -6.00
CA PHE A 60 5.06 -3.79 -5.92
C PHE A 60 5.55 -4.13 -4.51
N ILE A 61 4.99 -3.47 -3.48
CA ILE A 61 5.35 -3.76 -2.08
C ILE A 61 4.90 -5.17 -1.70
N HIS A 62 3.69 -5.59 -2.10
CA HIS A 62 3.20 -6.94 -1.82
C HIS A 62 4.09 -8.01 -2.44
N ARG A 63 4.55 -7.81 -3.69
CA ARG A 63 5.50 -8.71 -4.33
C ARG A 63 6.83 -8.80 -3.58
N LYS A 64 7.34 -7.68 -3.05
CA LYS A 64 8.58 -7.68 -2.23
C LYS A 64 8.35 -8.34 -0.87
N TYR A 65 7.23 -8.07 -0.23
CA TYR A 65 6.82 -8.70 1.03
C TYR A 65 6.81 -10.22 0.90
N LYS A 66 6.15 -10.76 -0.13
CA LYS A 66 6.09 -12.20 -0.36
C LYS A 66 7.49 -12.82 -0.47
N LYS A 67 8.37 -12.22 -1.27
CA LYS A 67 9.77 -12.67 -1.40
C LYS A 67 10.52 -12.67 -0.07
N LEU A 68 10.31 -11.68 0.79
CA LEU A 68 10.94 -11.61 2.10
C LEU A 68 10.42 -12.68 3.06
N VAL A 69 9.12 -12.99 2.99
CA VAL A 69 8.50 -14.06 3.79
C VAL A 69 9.01 -15.42 3.35
N ASP A 70 9.02 -15.70 2.03
CA ASP A 70 9.53 -16.96 1.48
C ASP A 70 10.99 -17.17 1.89
N TYR A 71 11.83 -16.14 1.76
CA TYR A 71 13.24 -16.19 2.18
C TYR A 71 13.44 -16.40 3.68
N LEU A 72 12.53 -15.89 4.52
CA LEU A 72 12.59 -16.13 5.96
C LEU A 72 12.24 -17.59 6.30
N GLY A 73 11.28 -18.18 5.57
CA GLY A 73 10.91 -19.59 5.71
C GLY A 73 12.04 -20.54 5.31
N ASP A 74 12.79 -20.24 4.25
CA ASP A 74 13.96 -21.02 3.84
C ASP A 74 15.12 -20.98 4.87
N LEU A 75 15.10 -20.03 5.81
CA LEU A 75 16.12 -19.86 6.85
C LEU A 75 15.73 -20.49 8.19
N GLU A 76 14.48 -20.93 8.36
CA GLU A 76 13.98 -21.66 9.55
C GLU A 76 14.20 -23.16 9.40
#